data_AF-A0A2Z4R8U6-F1
#
_entry.id   AF-A0A2Z4R8U6-F1
#
_cell.length_a   1.000
_cell.length_b   1.000
_cell.length_c   1.000
_cell.angle_alpha   90.00
_cell.angle_beta   90.00
_cell.angle_gamma   90.00
#
_symmetry.space_group_name_H-M   'P 1'
#
loop_
_entity.id
_entity.type
_entity.pdbx_description
1 polymer ?
#
loop_
_entity_poly.entity_id
_entity_poly.type
_entity_poly.pdbx_seq_one_letter_code
_entity_poly.pdbx_strand_id
1 'polypeptide(L)'
;MTDNKRKGKFNQQAENFFTDLRSFGTQIITHTTNLDEQTASQIAGELANRLAQHWGGSMFYVTKHNAWQYHERDLAIWEAFKGDNHFELVQKFNLSLPYIYEILARMRKQYQDRSQPDLFAHSA
;
A
#
# COMPACT_ATOMS: atom_id res chain seq x y z
N MET A 1 -3.79 19.39 -40.02
CA MET A 1 -2.48 18.83 -39.65
C MET A 1 -2.47 18.61 -38.15
N THR A 2 -2.84 17.42 -37.70
CA THR A 2 -2.87 17.07 -36.27
C THR A 2 -1.44 16.75 -35.83
N ASP A 3 -0.87 17.61 -34.98
CA ASP A 3 0.43 17.42 -34.32
C ASP A 3 0.35 16.20 -33.39
N ASN A 4 0.55 15.01 -33.96
CA ASN A 4 0.63 13.77 -33.19
C ASN A 4 2.05 13.67 -32.60
N LYS A 5 2.34 14.54 -31.64
CA LYS A 5 3.54 14.43 -30.80
C LYS A 5 3.45 13.09 -30.08
N ARG A 6 4.24 12.11 -30.54
CA ARG A 6 4.46 10.82 -29.87
C ARG A 6 4.72 11.12 -28.39
N LYS A 7 3.73 10.86 -27.54
CA LYS A 7 3.88 11.01 -26.09
C LYS A 7 5.05 10.12 -25.68
N GLY A 8 6.04 10.69 -24.98
CA GLY A 8 7.16 9.89 -24.47
C GLY A 8 6.63 8.76 -23.58
N LYS A 9 7.34 7.62 -23.54
CA LYS A 9 6.94 6.40 -22.81
C LYS A 9 6.48 6.67 -21.36
N PHE A 10 7.11 7.63 -20.68
CA PHE A 10 6.74 8.06 -19.33
C PHE A 10 5.34 8.68 -19.23
N ASN A 11 4.93 9.47 -20.22
CA ASN A 11 3.61 10.09 -20.24
C ASN A 11 2.51 9.02 -20.47
N GLN A 12 2.77 8.05 -21.35
CA GLN A 12 1.83 6.93 -21.56
C GLN A 12 1.62 6.09 -20.29
N GLN A 13 2.70 5.81 -19.55
CA GLN A 13 2.60 5.01 -18.33
C GLN A 13 1.87 5.74 -17.20
N ALA A 14 2.04 7.06 -17.09
CA ALA A 14 1.27 7.88 -16.16
C ALA A 14 -0.22 7.92 -16.54
N GLU A 15 -0.55 8.07 -17.83
CA GLU A 15 -1.94 8.04 -18.32
C GLU A 15 -2.61 6.69 -18.03
N ASN A 16 -1.89 5.59 -18.26
CA ASN A 16 -2.39 4.25 -17.94
C ASN A 16 -2.61 4.10 -16.44
N PHE A 17 -1.68 4.58 -15.60
CA PHE A 17 -1.82 4.55 -14.15
C PHE A 17 -3.10 5.26 -13.67
N PHE A 18 -3.39 6.46 -14.17
CA PHE A 18 -4.61 7.18 -13.80
C PHE A 18 -5.89 6.54 -14.37
N THR A 19 -5.79 5.92 -15.54
CA THR A 19 -6.90 5.15 -16.14
C THR A 19 -7.23 3.93 -15.27
N ASP A 20 -6.20 3.17 -14.87
CA ASP A 20 -6.33 2.01 -14.00
C ASP A 20 -6.85 2.42 -12.62
N LEU A 21 -6.32 3.50 -12.03
CA LEU A 21 -6.80 4.02 -10.75
C LEU A 21 -8.29 4.36 -10.78
N ARG A 22 -8.76 5.01 -11.85
CA ARG A 22 -10.19 5.32 -12.01
C ARG A 22 -11.01 4.04 -12.14
N SER A 23 -10.58 3.11 -12.99
CA SER A 23 -11.27 1.83 -13.21
C SER A 23 -11.37 1.00 -11.93
N PHE A 24 -10.25 0.78 -11.25
CA PHE A 24 -10.20 0.05 -9.99
C PHE A 24 -10.97 0.77 -8.89
N GLY A 25 -10.85 2.10 -8.82
CA GLY A 25 -11.60 2.93 -7.88
C GLY A 25 -13.11 2.75 -8.05
N THR A 26 -13.62 2.84 -9.29
CA THR A 26 -15.03 2.61 -9.60
C THR A 26 -15.47 1.21 -9.14
N GLN A 27 -14.72 0.17 -9.51
CA GLN A 27 -15.04 -1.21 -9.15
C GLN A 27 -15.09 -1.40 -7.63
N ILE A 28 -14.06 -0.93 -6.91
CA ILE A 28 -13.98 -1.07 -5.45
C ILE A 28 -15.13 -0.33 -4.78
N ILE A 29 -15.42 0.91 -5.17
CA ILE A 29 -16.50 1.71 -4.56
C ILE A 29 -17.85 1.04 -4.81
N THR A 30 -18.14 0.60 -6.03
CA THR A 30 -19.38 -0.10 -6.35
C THR A 30 -19.52 -1.42 -5.58
N HIS A 31 -18.44 -2.18 -5.37
CA HIS A 31 -18.50 -3.46 -4.65
C HIS A 31 -18.56 -3.34 -3.13
N THR A 32 -18.03 -2.25 -2.57
CA THR A 32 -17.95 -2.05 -1.11
C THR A 32 -19.06 -1.15 -0.58
N THR A 33 -19.81 -0.48 -1.46
CA THR A 33 -20.88 0.45 -1.10
C THR A 33 -22.14 0.15 -1.92
N ASN A 34 -23.25 0.79 -1.58
CA ASN A 34 -24.51 0.68 -2.34
C ASN A 34 -24.66 1.78 -3.41
N LEU A 35 -23.56 2.40 -3.84
CA LEU A 35 -23.56 3.45 -4.86
C LEU A 35 -23.64 2.85 -6.26
N ASP A 36 -24.31 3.56 -7.17
CA ASP A 36 -24.34 3.19 -8.58
C ASP A 36 -22.98 3.47 -9.25
N GLU A 37 -22.74 2.80 -10.39
CA GLU A 37 -21.48 2.88 -11.12
C GLU A 37 -21.13 4.30 -11.58
N GLN A 38 -22.14 5.11 -11.94
CA GLN A 38 -21.90 6.49 -12.39
C GLN A 38 -21.39 7.34 -11.23
N THR A 39 -22.03 7.26 -10.06
CA THR A 39 -21.58 7.95 -8.85
C THR A 39 -20.19 7.46 -8.41
N ALA A 40 -19.96 6.14 -8.41
CA ALA A 40 -18.66 5.56 -8.09
C ALA A 40 -17.55 6.04 -9.03
N SER A 41 -17.84 6.12 -10.33
CA SER A 41 -16.90 6.62 -11.34
C SER A 41 -16.59 8.11 -11.17
N GLN A 42 -17.56 8.93 -10.75
CA GLN A 42 -17.32 10.34 -10.44
C GLN A 42 -16.36 10.48 -9.24
N ILE A 43 -16.58 9.71 -8.17
CA ILE A 43 -15.72 9.72 -6.99
C ILE A 43 -14.30 9.26 -7.34
N ALA A 44 -14.15 8.16 -8.08
CA ALA A 44 -12.86 7.65 -8.53
C ALA A 44 -12.14 8.65 -9.46
N GLY A 45 -12.90 9.33 -10.33
CA GLY A 45 -12.41 10.41 -11.18
C GLY A 45 -11.83 11.58 -10.38
N GLU A 46 -12.56 12.04 -9.36
CA GLU A 46 -12.12 13.14 -8.50
C GLU A 46 -10.90 12.76 -7.67
N LEU A 47 -10.84 11.53 -7.15
CA LEU A 47 -9.66 11.00 -6.47
C LEU A 47 -8.43 11.04 -7.37
N ALA A 48 -8.55 10.56 -8.61
CA ALA A 48 -7.47 10.58 -9.58
C ALA A 48 -7.03 12.02 -9.93
N ASN A 49 -7.97 12.95 -10.07
CA ASN A 49 -7.66 14.37 -10.31
C ASN A 49 -6.87 14.97 -9.15
N ARG A 50 -7.31 14.74 -7.91
CA ARG A 50 -6.63 15.27 -6.73
C ARG A 50 -5.21 14.71 -6.57
N LEU A 51 -5.02 13.43 -6.88
CA LEU A 51 -3.69 12.83 -6.92
C LEU A 51 -2.82 13.43 -8.04
N ALA A 52 -3.36 13.65 -9.23
CA ALA A 52 -2.63 14.30 -10.32
C ALA A 52 -2.22 15.73 -9.97
N GLN A 53 -3.08 16.50 -9.29
CA GLN A 53 -2.76 17.85 -8.84
C GLN A 53 -1.68 17.86 -7.76
N HIS A 54 -1.74 16.92 -6.82
CA HIS A 54 -0.79 16.87 -5.70
C HIS A 54 0.58 16.33 -6.11
N TRP A 55 0.61 15.29 -6.95
CA TRP A 55 1.84 14.58 -7.34
C TRP A 55 2.34 14.96 -8.74
N GLY A 56 1.62 15.83 -9.46
CA GLY A 56 2.00 16.29 -10.79
C GLY A 56 3.41 16.85 -10.84
N GLY A 57 4.19 16.42 -11.83
CA GLY A 57 5.61 16.80 -11.97
C GLY A 57 6.58 15.96 -11.13
N SER A 58 6.10 15.11 -10.23
CA SER A 58 6.95 14.18 -9.46
C SER A 58 7.27 12.92 -10.26
N MET A 59 8.48 12.40 -10.12
CA MET A 59 8.87 11.07 -10.59
C MET A 59 9.02 10.16 -9.38
N PHE A 60 8.16 9.14 -9.26
CA PHE A 60 8.25 8.16 -8.17
C PHE A 60 8.19 6.73 -8.71
N TYR A 61 8.78 5.80 -7.96
CA TYR A 61 8.82 4.39 -8.28
C TYR A 61 7.75 3.63 -7.49
N VAL A 62 6.90 2.89 -8.20
CA VAL A 62 5.92 1.98 -7.59
C VAL A 62 6.58 0.61 -7.40
N THR A 63 6.79 0.20 -6.15
CA THR A 63 7.35 -1.12 -5.83
C THR A 63 6.34 -2.22 -6.15
N LYS A 64 6.80 -3.37 -6.67
CA LYS A 64 5.95 -4.57 -6.86
C LYS A 64 5.41 -5.12 -5.54
N HIS A 65 6.10 -4.86 -4.46
CA HIS A 65 5.78 -5.32 -3.12
C HIS A 65 5.23 -4.15 -2.34
N ASN A 66 3.95 -4.24 -2.01
CA ASN A 66 3.27 -3.22 -1.23
C ASN A 66 3.48 -3.52 0.26
N ALA A 67 4.17 -2.64 0.98
CA ALA A 67 4.38 -2.81 2.43
C ALA A 67 3.06 -3.01 3.19
N TRP A 68 1.95 -2.51 2.64
CA TRP A 68 0.60 -2.66 3.18
C TRP A 68 0.07 -4.11 3.16
N GLN A 69 0.34 -4.90 2.11
CA GLN A 69 -0.09 -6.31 2.06
C GLN A 69 0.67 -7.22 3.04
N TYR A 70 1.92 -6.85 3.35
CA TYR A 70 2.67 -7.54 4.41
C TYR A 70 2.12 -7.18 5.79
N HIS A 71 1.56 -5.98 5.97
CA HIS A 71 1.12 -5.49 7.27
C HIS A 71 -0.01 -6.33 7.89
N GLU A 72 -1.03 -6.76 7.14
CA GLU A 72 -2.14 -7.56 7.72
C GLU A 72 -1.70 -8.95 8.15
N ARG A 73 -0.92 -9.66 7.32
CA ARG A 73 -0.39 -10.98 7.68
C ARG A 73 0.66 -10.89 8.78
N ASP A 74 1.56 -9.91 8.71
CA ASP A 74 2.60 -9.71 9.71
C ASP A 74 1.98 -9.31 11.06
N LEU A 75 0.91 -8.51 11.07
CA LEU A 75 0.06 -8.25 12.24
C LEU A 75 -0.57 -9.54 12.77
N ALA A 76 -1.23 -10.33 11.92
CA ALA A 76 -1.86 -11.58 12.36
C ALA A 76 -0.85 -12.58 12.92
N ILE A 77 0.37 -12.61 12.38
CA ILE A 77 1.50 -13.40 12.90
C ILE A 77 1.94 -12.86 14.27
N TRP A 78 2.10 -11.54 14.39
CA TRP A 78 2.49 -10.88 15.64
C TRP A 78 1.46 -11.10 16.75
N GLU A 79 0.17 -10.96 16.47
CA GLU A 79 -0.92 -11.21 17.43
C GLU A 79 -1.01 -12.70 17.84
N ALA A 80 -0.67 -13.61 16.94
CA ALA A 80 -0.66 -15.05 17.23
C ALA A 80 0.63 -15.53 17.93
N PHE A 81 1.64 -14.66 18.07
CA PHE A 81 2.93 -15.02 18.66
C PHE A 81 2.86 -15.04 20.19
N LYS A 82 3.26 -16.17 20.78
CA LYS A 82 3.24 -16.41 22.24
C LYS A 82 4.62 -16.30 22.90
N GLY A 83 5.69 -16.11 22.11
CA GLY A 83 7.07 -15.99 22.60
C GLY A 83 7.99 -17.11 22.12
N ASP A 84 7.48 -18.34 22.01
CA ASP A 84 8.26 -19.54 21.66
C ASP A 84 7.62 -20.39 20.53
N ASN A 85 6.40 -20.08 20.11
CA ASN A 85 5.59 -20.88 19.19
C ASN A 85 5.91 -20.72 17.68
N HIS A 86 7.18 -20.52 17.31
CA HIS A 86 7.59 -20.23 15.93
C HIS A 86 7.20 -21.33 14.94
N PHE A 87 7.31 -22.60 15.34
CA PHE A 87 6.91 -23.74 14.51
C PHE A 87 5.39 -23.80 14.30
N GLU A 88 4.58 -23.41 15.30
CA GLU A 88 3.13 -23.29 15.13
C GLU A 88 2.79 -22.22 14.08
N LEU A 89 3.49 -21.08 14.11
CA LEU A 89 3.29 -20.00 13.14
C LEU A 89 3.68 -20.42 11.71
N VAL A 90 4.78 -21.17 11.56
CA VAL A 90 5.20 -21.75 10.27
C VAL A 90 4.08 -22.58 9.66
N GLN A 91 3.49 -23.48 10.44
CA GLN A 91 2.39 -24.34 9.97
C GLN A 91 1.12 -23.54 9.67
N LYS A 92 0.74 -22.62 10.58
CA LYS A 92 -0.49 -21.82 10.47
C LYS A 92 -0.50 -20.88 9.26
N PHE A 93 0.64 -20.24 8.98
CA PHE A 93 0.74 -19.22 7.93
C PHE A 93 1.42 -19.71 6.65
N ASN A 94 1.87 -20.97 6.63
CA ASN A 94 2.58 -21.60 5.50
C ASN A 94 3.79 -20.78 5.04
N LEU A 95 4.66 -20.43 5.99
CA LEU A 95 5.87 -19.63 5.77
C LEU A 95 7.10 -20.37 6.28
N SER A 96 8.28 -20.04 5.74
CA SER A 96 9.52 -20.63 6.25
C SER A 96 9.86 -20.09 7.65
N LEU A 97 10.54 -20.92 8.46
CA LEU A 97 10.96 -20.54 9.80
C LEU A 97 11.84 -19.26 9.83
N PRO A 98 12.84 -19.09 8.94
CA PRO A 98 13.61 -17.85 8.87
C PRO A 98 12.74 -16.62 8.62
N TYR A 99 11.70 -16.76 7.78
CA TYR A 99 10.83 -15.66 7.43
C TYR A 99 9.88 -15.28 8.59
N ILE A 100 9.42 -16.25 9.39
CA ILE A 100 8.71 -15.96 10.65
C ILE A 100 9.60 -15.14 11.59
N TYR A 101 10.88 -15.49 11.75
CA TYR A 101 11.82 -14.69 12.56
C TYR A 101 11.99 -13.26 12.03
N GLU A 102 12.13 -13.09 10.71
CA GLU A 102 12.25 -11.78 10.08
C GLU A 102 11.02 -10.91 10.31
N ILE A 103 9.82 -11.50 10.17
CA ILE A 103 8.55 -10.82 10.46
C ILE A 103 8.50 -10.36 11.91
N LEU A 104 8.76 -11.26 12.87
CA LEU A 104 8.71 -10.93 14.29
C LEU A 104 9.75 -9.86 14.68
N ALA A 105 10.95 -9.89 14.09
CA ALA A 105 11.98 -8.88 14.32
C ALA A 105 11.55 -7.49 13.80
N ARG A 106 10.99 -7.41 12.58
CA ARG A 106 10.47 -6.17 12.01
C ARG A 106 9.32 -5.60 12.85
N MET A 107 8.37 -6.44 13.26
CA MET A 107 7.23 -6.05 14.08
C MET A 107 7.67 -5.55 15.47
N ARG A 108 8.61 -6.24 16.12
CA ARG A 108 9.16 -5.81 17.41
C ARG A 108 9.76 -4.40 17.35
N LYS A 109 10.54 -4.10 16.30
CA LYS A 109 11.10 -2.76 16.09
C LYS A 109 9.99 -1.70 15.94
N GLN A 110 8.99 -1.96 15.09
CA GLN A 110 7.88 -1.03 14.89
C GLN A 110 7.09 -0.74 16.16
N TYR A 111 6.86 -1.74 17.02
CA TYR A 111 6.15 -1.54 18.29
C TYR A 111 7.01 -0.83 19.34
N GLN A 112 8.33 -1.07 19.36
CA GLN A 112 9.27 -0.33 20.22
C GLN A 112 9.29 1.15 19.84
N ASP A 113 9.46 1.45 18.55
CA ASP A 113 9.47 2.83 18.02
C ASP A 113 8.14 3.58 18.30
N ARG A 114 7.01 2.87 18.35
CA ARG A 114 5.69 3.45 18.67
C ARG A 114 5.43 3.62 20.17
N SER A 115 5.91 2.69 21.01
CA SER A 115 5.61 2.67 22.44
C SER A 115 6.56 3.53 23.26
N GLN A 116 7.76 3.80 22.72
CA GLN A 116 8.77 4.63 23.36
C GLN A 116 8.89 5.95 22.58
N PRO A 117 8.19 7.03 22.99
CA PRO A 117 8.58 8.37 22.53
C PRO A 117 10.04 8.58 22.90
N ASP A 118 10.83 9.11 21.96
CA ASP A 118 12.25 9.35 22.14
C ASP A 118 12.50 10.16 23.42
N LEU A 119 13.01 9.48 24.45
CA LEU A 119 13.21 10.04 25.78
C LEU A 119 14.26 11.17 25.79
N PHE A 120 15.00 11.34 24.69
CA PHE A 120 16.06 12.33 24.53
C PHE A 120 15.75 13.40 23.48
N ALA A 121 14.53 13.46 22.95
CA ALA A 121 14.15 14.45 21.93
C ALA A 121 14.09 15.91 22.43
N HIS A 122 14.47 16.21 23.69
CA HIS A 122 14.40 17.56 24.29
C HIS A 122 15.76 18.10 24.78
N SER A 123 16.87 17.64 24.22
CA SER A 123 18.19 18.25 24.48
C SER A 123 18.96 18.48 23.18
N ALA A 124 18.60 19.54 22.46
CA ALA A 124 19.41 20.20 21.43
C ALA A 124 19.09 21.69 21.39
#